data_AF-A0A7V5VF67-F1
#
_entry.id   AF-A0A7V5VF67-F1
#
_cell.length_a   1.000
_cell.length_b   1.000
_cell.length_c   1.000
_cell.angle_alpha   90.00
_cell.angle_beta   90.00
_cell.angle_gamma   90.00
#
_symmetry.space_group_name_H-M   'P 1'
#
loop_
_entity.id
_entity.type
_entity.pdbx_description
1 polymer ?
#
loop_
_entity_poly.entity_id
_entity_poly.type
_entity_poly.pdbx_seq_one_letter_code
_entity_poly.pdbx_strand_id
1 'polypeptide(L)'
;MRFFVTLLLLSVSWLPAQITITNSDVLGTIGQTHLFESDTTGSITISPGEAGENKIWDFSSTVINGEENWIAFIDPQNTAYADSFPGSNFSFFEWFPNEQGGLDTAYIYYSVTASSIGLQGMIFETDTAVYADRSRESLAPLPLTYGLSWKSVSKDTTDIDGFITYQSDSSYSVVDAWGTITLPSGTFECLRIRNNNTNISSFYFDGIFYGSDTTTSIDYDWVSKNNFRVFSMESQPYETEANFTEASSVERLKSISTTAIAGEGAARPGAFELDQNYPNPFNPSTTIAYRLERNANVSLKIYDLSGRLIRTLAQGMQQAGYKLVQWDGRDMNGQNVSSGAYIYQLQAGDVSISKRMILVK
;
A
#
# COMPACT_ATOMS: atom_id res chain seq x y z
N MET A 1 12.20 -37.51 -60.87
CA MET A 1 12.80 -36.85 -59.69
C MET A 1 11.81 -35.78 -59.23
N ARG A 2 11.02 -36.03 -58.18
CA ARG A 2 10.04 -35.06 -57.65
C ARG A 2 10.74 -34.20 -56.60
N PHE A 3 10.82 -32.89 -56.84
CA PHE A 3 11.28 -31.93 -55.86
C PHE A 3 10.17 -31.73 -54.82
N PHE A 4 10.42 -32.13 -53.57
CA PHE A 4 9.66 -31.67 -52.43
C PHE A 4 10.17 -30.28 -52.07
N VAL A 5 9.33 -29.27 -52.25
CA VAL A 5 9.56 -27.93 -51.69
C VAL A 5 8.96 -27.96 -50.29
N THR A 6 9.82 -28.04 -49.27
CA THR A 6 9.42 -27.90 -47.88
C THR A 6 9.17 -26.42 -47.61
N LEU A 7 7.90 -26.04 -47.46
CA LEU A 7 7.49 -24.69 -47.10
C LEU A 7 7.82 -24.48 -45.61
N LEU A 8 8.86 -23.69 -45.32
CA LEU A 8 9.22 -23.29 -43.97
C LEU A 8 8.19 -22.25 -43.50
N LEU A 9 7.23 -22.65 -42.67
CA LEU A 9 6.34 -21.73 -41.96
C LEU A 9 7.17 -20.99 -40.89
N LEU A 10 7.69 -19.82 -41.25
CA LEU A 10 8.18 -18.84 -40.27
C LEU A 10 6.96 -18.35 -39.48
N SER A 11 6.77 -18.86 -38.26
CA SER A 11 5.89 -18.24 -37.29
C SER A 11 6.46 -16.86 -36.96
N VAL A 12 5.88 -15.81 -37.56
CA VAL A 12 6.12 -14.44 -37.14
C VAL A 12 5.43 -14.29 -35.79
N SER A 13 6.13 -14.63 -34.71
CA SER A 13 5.70 -14.24 -33.38
C SER A 13 5.75 -12.72 -33.34
N TRP A 14 4.58 -12.08 -33.29
CA TRP A 14 4.49 -10.66 -32.94
C TRP A 14 5.13 -10.51 -31.57
N LEU A 15 6.35 -9.98 -31.52
CA LEU A 15 6.93 -9.54 -30.25
C LEU A 15 6.04 -8.40 -29.75
N PRO A 16 5.47 -8.48 -28.53
CA PRO A 16 4.72 -7.37 -27.97
C PRO A 16 5.57 -6.10 -28.02
N ALA A 17 4.98 -4.98 -28.39
CA ALA A 17 5.70 -3.72 -28.42
C ALA A 17 5.89 -3.21 -26.98
N GLN A 18 7.01 -2.54 -26.73
CA GLN A 18 7.22 -1.92 -25.44
C GLN A 18 6.11 -0.90 -25.12
N ILE A 19 5.56 -0.95 -23.90
CA ILE A 19 4.71 0.12 -23.37
C ILE A 19 5.52 1.38 -23.00
N THR A 20 4.84 2.52 -22.94
CA THR A 20 5.38 3.78 -22.43
C THR A 20 4.45 4.27 -21.33
N ILE A 21 4.99 4.64 -20.17
CA ILE A 21 4.20 5.23 -19.08
C ILE A 21 4.29 6.75 -19.20
N THR A 22 3.15 7.39 -19.37
CA THR A 22 3.03 8.84 -19.52
C THR A 22 2.37 9.46 -18.30
N ASN A 23 2.36 10.79 -18.24
CA ASN A 23 1.60 11.52 -17.23
C ASN A 23 0.09 11.21 -17.28
N SER A 24 -0.48 10.94 -18.46
CA SER A 24 -1.88 10.54 -18.57
C SER A 24 -2.15 9.17 -17.94
N ASP A 25 -1.20 8.23 -18.01
CA ASP A 25 -1.35 6.92 -17.37
C ASP A 25 -1.31 7.03 -15.84
N VAL A 26 -0.57 8.01 -15.30
CA VAL A 26 -0.53 8.31 -13.86
C VAL A 26 -1.82 9.02 -13.44
N LEU A 27 -2.16 10.14 -14.07
CA LEU A 27 -3.35 10.93 -13.74
C LEU A 27 -4.66 10.17 -14.00
N GLY A 28 -4.67 9.22 -14.94
CA GLY A 28 -5.80 8.35 -15.21
C GLY A 28 -6.15 7.38 -14.08
N THR A 29 -5.30 7.27 -13.04
CA THR A 29 -5.60 6.50 -11.83
C THR A 29 -6.52 7.24 -10.86
N ILE A 30 -6.69 8.57 -10.99
CA ILE A 30 -7.55 9.34 -10.09
C ILE A 30 -8.96 8.75 -10.04
N GLY A 31 -9.48 8.54 -8.84
CA GLY A 31 -10.76 7.89 -8.57
C GLY A 31 -10.68 6.37 -8.45
N GLN A 32 -9.49 5.79 -8.57
CA GLN A 32 -9.24 4.39 -8.25
C GLN A 32 -8.78 4.22 -6.80
N THR A 33 -9.03 3.03 -6.26
CA THR A 33 -8.41 2.55 -5.02
C THR A 33 -7.78 1.20 -5.31
N HIS A 34 -6.50 1.07 -5.01
CA HIS A 34 -5.77 -0.19 -5.12
C HIS A 34 -5.62 -0.82 -3.75
N LEU A 35 -5.87 -2.11 -3.68
CA LEU A 35 -5.52 -2.94 -2.55
C LEU A 35 -4.22 -3.65 -2.87
N PHE A 36 -3.20 -3.41 -2.06
CA PHE A 36 -1.94 -4.12 -2.07
C PHE A 36 -1.92 -5.14 -0.94
N GLU A 37 -1.21 -6.25 -1.16
CA GLU A 37 -0.79 -7.13 -0.09
C GLU A 37 0.74 -7.18 -0.08
N SER A 38 1.31 -7.04 1.11
CA SER A 38 2.75 -7.05 1.33
C SER A 38 3.16 -8.19 2.24
N ASP A 39 4.40 -8.63 2.11
CA ASP A 39 5.07 -9.52 3.04
C ASP A 39 6.40 -8.88 3.39
N THR A 40 6.56 -8.56 4.66
CA THR A 40 7.79 -8.01 5.27
C THR A 40 8.35 -8.98 6.31
N THR A 41 7.83 -10.21 6.35
CA THR A 41 8.13 -11.20 7.38
C THR A 41 9.40 -11.97 7.04
N GLY A 42 10.54 -11.33 7.24
CA GLY A 42 11.85 -11.96 7.09
C GLY A 42 12.25 -12.19 5.63
N SER A 43 12.95 -13.30 5.36
CA SER A 43 13.48 -13.59 4.02
C SER A 43 12.47 -14.35 3.16
N ILE A 44 12.15 -13.79 1.99
CA ILE A 44 11.17 -14.32 1.03
C ILE A 44 11.94 -14.87 -0.18
N THR A 45 11.80 -16.17 -0.46
CA THR A 45 12.44 -16.78 -1.64
C THR A 45 11.75 -16.32 -2.93
N ILE A 46 12.37 -15.38 -3.64
CA ILE A 46 11.87 -14.80 -4.88
C ILE A 46 13.04 -14.21 -5.67
N SER A 47 12.93 -14.17 -7.00
CA SER A 47 13.94 -13.53 -7.84
C SER A 47 13.32 -12.56 -8.83
N PRO A 48 13.92 -11.37 -9.04
CA PRO A 48 13.46 -10.42 -10.05
C PRO A 48 13.76 -10.93 -11.48
N GLY A 49 14.76 -11.80 -11.64
CA GLY A 49 15.25 -12.30 -12.92
C GLY A 49 16.04 -11.27 -13.74
N GLU A 50 16.69 -11.75 -14.81
CA GLU A 50 17.59 -10.94 -15.64
C GLU A 50 16.92 -9.72 -16.30
N ALA A 51 17.67 -8.62 -16.40
CA ALA A 51 17.31 -7.43 -17.18
C ALA A 51 17.10 -7.73 -18.68
N GLY A 52 16.38 -6.86 -19.38
CA GLY A 52 16.22 -6.92 -20.84
C GLY A 52 14.78 -6.84 -21.35
N GLU A 53 14.63 -7.13 -22.63
CA GLU A 53 13.37 -6.97 -23.37
C GLU A 53 12.50 -8.22 -23.32
N ASN A 54 11.18 -8.07 -23.53
CA ASN A 54 10.21 -9.16 -23.67
C ASN A 54 10.24 -10.19 -22.53
N LYS A 55 10.39 -9.72 -21.28
CA LYS A 55 10.42 -10.59 -20.10
C LYS A 55 9.04 -11.14 -19.78
N ILE A 56 9.04 -12.34 -19.19
CA ILE A 56 7.83 -12.97 -18.66
C ILE A 56 8.10 -13.25 -17.20
N TRP A 57 7.38 -12.55 -16.33
CA TRP A 57 7.37 -12.77 -14.90
C TRP A 57 6.06 -13.44 -14.50
N ASP A 58 6.14 -14.52 -13.73
CA ASP A 58 4.97 -15.20 -13.18
C ASP A 58 5.13 -15.32 -11.66
N PHE A 59 4.39 -14.47 -10.96
CA PHE A 59 4.30 -14.44 -9.50
C PHE A 59 2.87 -14.78 -9.04
N SER A 60 2.08 -15.44 -9.89
CA SER A 60 0.71 -15.83 -9.58
C SER A 60 0.62 -16.88 -8.47
N SER A 61 1.68 -17.68 -8.31
CA SER A 61 1.79 -18.70 -7.26
C SER A 61 2.59 -18.25 -6.04
N THR A 62 3.18 -17.04 -6.08
CA THR A 62 3.93 -16.50 -4.94
C THR A 62 2.99 -16.34 -3.75
N VAL A 63 3.36 -16.95 -2.62
CA VAL A 63 2.65 -16.79 -1.36
C VAL A 63 3.17 -15.51 -0.71
N ILE A 64 2.27 -14.59 -0.39
CA ILE A 64 2.57 -13.33 0.32
C ILE A 64 1.79 -13.41 1.62
N ASN A 65 2.49 -13.47 2.74
CA ASN A 65 1.90 -13.56 4.08
C ASN A 65 2.14 -12.25 4.82
N GLY A 66 1.28 -11.27 4.61
CA GLY A 66 1.38 -10.06 5.41
C GLY A 66 0.20 -9.13 5.23
N GLU A 67 0.49 -7.85 5.32
CA GLU A 67 -0.52 -6.82 5.55
C GLU A 67 -1.18 -6.40 4.25
N GLU A 68 -2.45 -6.02 4.36
CA GLU A 68 -3.19 -5.41 3.27
C GLU A 68 -3.18 -3.89 3.44
N ASN A 69 -2.77 -3.20 2.40
CA ASN A 69 -2.72 -1.75 2.38
C ASN A 69 -3.58 -1.20 1.24
N TRP A 70 -4.30 -0.12 1.52
CA TRP A 70 -5.17 0.52 0.54
C TRP A 70 -4.60 1.88 0.17
N ILE A 71 -4.43 2.09 -1.13
CA ILE A 71 -3.99 3.36 -1.68
C ILE A 71 -5.10 3.91 -2.56
N ALA A 72 -5.66 5.05 -2.17
CA ALA A 72 -6.59 5.81 -2.99
C ALA A 72 -5.83 6.86 -3.81
N PHE A 73 -6.14 6.96 -5.09
CA PHE A 73 -5.58 7.93 -6.01
C PHE A 73 -6.58 9.05 -6.23
N ILE A 74 -6.21 10.26 -5.86
CA ILE A 74 -7.19 11.32 -5.64
C ILE A 74 -6.76 12.63 -6.30
N ASP A 75 -7.76 13.43 -6.69
CA ASP A 75 -7.52 14.82 -7.05
C ASP A 75 -7.18 15.60 -5.77
N PRO A 76 -6.01 16.26 -5.67
CA PRO A 76 -5.64 17.05 -4.50
C PRO A 76 -6.66 18.09 -4.11
N GLN A 77 -7.42 18.66 -5.05
CA GLN A 77 -8.44 19.67 -4.75
C GLN A 77 -9.60 19.13 -3.91
N ASN A 78 -9.76 17.81 -3.87
CA ASN A 78 -10.73 17.14 -3.05
C ASN A 78 -10.16 16.76 -1.68
N THR A 79 -8.96 17.16 -1.27
CA THR A 79 -8.44 16.84 0.08
C THR A 79 -8.66 17.98 1.06
N ALA A 80 -8.63 17.69 2.36
CA ALA A 80 -8.71 18.71 3.41
C ALA A 80 -7.51 19.68 3.40
N TYR A 81 -6.41 19.31 2.75
CA TYR A 81 -5.14 20.06 2.76
C TYR A 81 -4.71 20.57 1.39
N ALA A 82 -5.62 20.64 0.42
CA ALA A 82 -5.34 21.10 -0.94
C ALA A 82 -4.57 22.43 -0.97
N ASP A 83 -5.01 23.40 -0.16
CA ASP A 83 -4.42 24.74 -0.07
C ASP A 83 -2.98 24.74 0.47
N SER A 84 -2.57 23.70 1.19
CA SER A 84 -1.20 23.57 1.69
C SER A 84 -0.19 23.22 0.60
N PHE A 85 -0.66 22.67 -0.54
CA PHE A 85 0.18 22.20 -1.64
C PHE A 85 -0.37 22.64 -3.01
N PRO A 86 -0.38 23.95 -3.31
CA PRO A 86 -1.05 24.52 -4.49
C PRO A 86 -0.45 24.12 -5.85
N GLY A 87 0.71 23.45 -5.87
CA GLY A 87 1.34 22.94 -7.09
C GLY A 87 0.96 21.50 -7.45
N SER A 88 0.12 20.86 -6.62
CA SER A 88 -0.19 19.44 -6.75
C SER A 88 -1.40 19.20 -7.64
N ASN A 89 -1.31 18.18 -8.49
CA ASN A 89 -2.41 17.73 -9.36
C ASN A 89 -2.68 16.22 -9.24
N PHE A 90 -2.02 15.56 -8.30
CA PHE A 90 -2.19 14.15 -8.00
C PHE A 90 -1.88 13.90 -6.52
N SER A 91 -2.65 13.04 -5.85
CA SER A 91 -2.39 12.71 -4.46
C SER A 91 -2.70 11.25 -4.15
N PHE A 92 -1.93 10.68 -3.21
CA PHE A 92 -2.26 9.43 -2.56
C PHE A 92 -2.95 9.73 -1.23
N PHE A 93 -3.93 8.90 -0.91
CA PHE A 93 -4.48 8.78 0.43
C PHE A 93 -4.34 7.34 0.90
N GLU A 94 -3.76 7.20 2.08
CA GLU A 94 -3.49 5.93 2.73
C GLU A 94 -4.00 5.99 4.18
N TRP A 95 -4.46 4.85 4.68
CA TRP A 95 -4.76 4.65 6.09
C TRP A 95 -3.99 3.45 6.60
N PHE A 96 -3.46 3.56 7.80
CA PHE A 96 -2.75 2.46 8.45
C PHE A 96 -3.19 2.37 9.91
N PRO A 97 -3.28 1.16 10.46
CA PRO A 97 -3.64 0.97 11.85
C PRO A 97 -2.57 1.57 12.77
N ASN A 98 -3.00 2.32 13.78
CA ASN A 98 -2.09 2.82 14.81
C ASN A 98 -1.99 1.85 16.00
N GLU A 99 -0.97 2.03 16.85
CA GLU A 99 -0.69 1.15 18.00
C GLU A 99 -1.83 1.10 19.02
N GLN A 100 -2.70 2.11 19.03
CA GLN A 100 -3.86 2.22 19.92
C GLN A 100 -5.13 1.60 19.34
N GLY A 101 -5.06 1.00 18.13
CA GLY A 101 -6.19 0.37 17.46
C GLY A 101 -7.13 1.34 16.73
N GLY A 102 -6.70 2.59 16.53
CA GLY A 102 -7.28 3.59 15.64
C GLY A 102 -6.69 3.53 14.22
N LEU A 103 -6.99 4.54 13.41
CA LEU A 103 -6.40 4.72 12.07
C LEU A 103 -5.68 6.05 12.04
N ASP A 104 -4.41 6.01 11.67
CA ASP A 104 -3.69 7.18 11.22
C ASP A 104 -3.84 7.26 9.69
N THR A 105 -3.74 8.47 9.14
CA THR A 105 -3.87 8.68 7.69
C THR A 105 -2.72 9.49 7.12
N ALA A 106 -2.38 9.22 5.87
CA ALA A 106 -1.40 9.98 5.12
C ALA A 106 -2.00 10.51 3.82
N TYR A 107 -1.80 11.80 3.57
CA TYR A 107 -2.02 12.42 2.28
C TYR A 107 -0.68 12.80 1.67
N ILE A 108 -0.33 12.21 0.53
CA ILE A 108 0.93 12.50 -0.16
C ILE A 108 0.59 13.25 -1.44
N TYR A 109 1.27 14.37 -1.70
CA TYR A 109 0.93 15.29 -2.77
C TYR A 109 2.02 15.32 -3.83
N TYR A 110 1.62 15.22 -5.10
CA TYR A 110 2.53 15.18 -6.23
C TYR A 110 2.18 16.23 -7.29
N SER A 111 3.21 16.71 -7.97
CA SER A 111 3.12 17.42 -9.24
C SER A 111 3.51 16.45 -10.35
N VAL A 112 2.52 16.05 -11.16
CA VAL A 112 2.67 15.16 -12.32
C VAL A 112 2.57 15.99 -13.60
N THR A 113 3.67 16.15 -14.30
CA THR A 113 3.77 16.89 -15.56
C THR A 113 4.09 15.94 -16.71
N ALA A 114 4.03 16.42 -17.95
CA ALA A 114 4.44 15.62 -19.11
C ALA A 114 5.91 15.16 -19.04
N SER A 115 6.75 15.84 -18.25
CA SER A 115 8.20 15.58 -18.15
C SER A 115 8.64 14.89 -16.87
N SER A 116 7.83 14.87 -15.80
CA SER A 116 8.24 14.33 -14.51
C SER A 116 7.10 14.14 -13.51
N ILE A 117 7.36 13.32 -12.50
CA ILE A 117 6.62 13.22 -11.24
C ILE A 117 7.53 13.78 -10.13
N GLY A 118 7.00 14.65 -9.28
CA GLY A 118 7.73 15.16 -8.12
C GLY A 118 6.85 15.30 -6.88
N LEU A 119 7.39 14.93 -5.73
CA LEU A 119 6.79 15.12 -4.41
C LEU A 119 6.67 16.63 -4.11
N GLN A 120 5.51 17.06 -3.63
CA GLN A 120 5.26 18.41 -3.12
C GLN A 120 5.20 18.47 -1.59
N GLY A 121 5.05 17.31 -0.95
CA GLY A 121 5.04 17.11 0.49
C GLY A 121 3.95 16.11 0.90
N MET A 122 3.78 15.93 2.20
CA MET A 122 2.78 15.03 2.77
C MET A 122 2.20 15.58 4.07
N ILE A 123 1.00 15.13 4.40
CA ILE A 123 0.35 15.33 5.69
C ILE A 123 0.14 13.97 6.33
N PHE A 124 0.51 13.85 7.60
CA PHE A 124 0.27 12.67 8.41
C PHE A 124 -0.66 13.07 9.56
N GLU A 125 -1.82 12.44 9.64
CA GLU A 125 -2.80 12.66 10.68
C GLU A 125 -2.82 11.48 11.64
N THR A 126 -2.72 11.78 12.93
CA THR A 126 -2.98 10.83 14.01
C THR A 126 -4.19 11.25 14.82
N ASP A 127 -4.61 10.39 15.74
CA ASP A 127 -5.67 10.71 16.71
C ASP A 127 -5.39 11.99 17.54
N THR A 128 -4.12 12.43 17.64
CA THR A 128 -3.70 13.51 18.54
C THR A 128 -2.99 14.67 17.86
N ALA A 129 -2.51 14.50 16.63
CA ALA A 129 -1.69 15.49 15.96
C ALA A 129 -1.80 15.41 14.43
N VAL A 130 -1.49 16.53 13.78
CA VAL A 130 -1.31 16.60 12.33
C VAL A 130 0.10 17.09 12.06
N TYR A 131 0.87 16.29 11.33
CA TYR A 131 2.23 16.60 10.91
C TYR A 131 2.24 16.91 9.43
N ALA A 132 3.04 17.91 9.04
CA ALA A 132 3.18 18.31 7.66
C ALA A 132 4.65 18.29 7.27
N ASP A 133 5.00 17.42 6.34
CA ASP A 133 6.27 17.48 5.63
C ASP A 133 6.08 18.25 4.31
N ARG A 134 6.96 19.21 4.07
CA ARG A 134 6.95 20.10 2.91
C ARG A 134 8.21 19.94 2.06
N SER A 135 8.92 18.82 2.23
CA SER A 135 9.97 18.35 1.36
C SER A 135 9.47 18.31 -0.09
N ARG A 136 10.37 18.68 -1.01
CA ARG A 136 10.08 18.69 -2.45
C ARG A 136 11.16 17.96 -3.19
N GLU A 137 10.75 16.96 -3.95
CA GLU A 137 11.69 16.01 -4.53
C GLU A 137 11.29 15.66 -5.95
N SER A 138 12.27 15.54 -6.83
CA SER A 138 12.05 14.97 -8.16
C SER A 138 12.13 13.45 -8.02
N LEU A 139 11.02 12.76 -8.33
CA LEU A 139 10.93 11.31 -8.12
C LEU A 139 11.29 10.54 -9.38
N ALA A 140 10.69 10.89 -10.51
CA ALA A 140 10.93 10.20 -11.77
C ALA A 140 10.71 11.12 -12.99
N PRO A 141 11.50 10.97 -14.06
CA PRO A 141 11.19 11.56 -15.35
C PRO A 141 9.97 10.89 -15.99
N LEU A 142 9.28 11.62 -16.85
CA LEU A 142 8.24 11.10 -17.74
C LEU A 142 8.53 11.56 -19.19
N PRO A 143 8.11 10.75 -20.19
CA PRO A 143 7.55 9.41 -20.06
C PRO A 143 8.62 8.36 -19.67
N LEU A 144 8.20 7.27 -19.01
CA LEU A 144 9.08 6.13 -18.76
C LEU A 144 9.15 5.22 -20.00
N THR A 145 10.37 4.91 -20.40
CA THR A 145 10.73 3.99 -21.49
C THR A 145 11.97 3.19 -21.11
N TYR A 146 12.25 2.11 -21.85
CA TYR A 146 13.32 1.18 -21.52
C TYR A 146 14.68 1.87 -21.73
N GLY A 147 15.59 1.63 -20.80
CA GLY A 147 16.91 2.28 -20.78
C GLY A 147 16.93 3.70 -20.18
N LEU A 148 15.78 4.27 -19.81
CA LEU A 148 15.75 5.55 -19.10
C LEU A 148 16.32 5.39 -17.69
N SER A 149 17.17 6.32 -17.26
CA SER A 149 17.74 6.33 -15.92
C SER A 149 17.73 7.73 -15.30
N TRP A 150 17.71 7.78 -13.97
CA TRP A 150 17.71 9.03 -13.21
C TRP A 150 18.27 8.83 -11.80
N LYS A 151 18.42 9.95 -11.09
CA LYS A 151 18.80 9.98 -9.68
C LYS A 151 17.77 10.76 -8.89
N SER A 152 17.43 10.27 -7.71
CA SER A 152 16.67 10.99 -6.68
C SER A 152 17.51 11.06 -5.41
N VAL A 153 17.31 12.13 -4.64
CA VAL A 153 17.90 12.31 -3.31
C VAL A 153 16.87 12.97 -2.43
N SER A 154 16.56 12.34 -1.30
CA SER A 154 15.79 12.91 -0.20
C SER A 154 16.72 13.24 0.97
N LYS A 155 16.31 14.20 1.80
CA LYS A 155 17.02 14.52 3.04
C LYS A 155 16.04 14.94 4.11
N ASP A 156 16.10 14.25 5.23
CA ASP A 156 15.26 14.51 6.38
C ASP A 156 16.09 14.80 7.61
N THR A 157 15.49 15.55 8.54
CA THR A 157 16.10 15.87 9.82
C THR A 157 15.07 15.68 10.91
N THR A 158 15.42 14.84 11.88
CA THR A 158 14.57 14.55 13.05
C THR A 158 15.31 15.02 14.30
N ASP A 159 14.65 15.84 15.11
CA ASP A 159 15.17 16.30 16.41
C ASP A 159 14.24 15.79 17.52
N ILE A 160 14.78 14.98 18.41
CA ILE A 160 14.08 14.47 19.60
C ILE A 160 14.91 14.84 20.82
N ASP A 161 14.47 15.86 21.55
CA ASP A 161 15.09 16.33 22.80
C ASP A 161 16.62 16.57 22.68
N GLY A 162 17.08 17.13 21.55
CA GLY A 162 18.50 17.44 21.31
C GLY A 162 19.30 16.30 20.70
N PHE A 163 18.68 15.14 20.48
CA PHE A 163 19.20 14.08 19.61
C PHE A 163 18.74 14.35 18.17
N ILE A 164 19.67 14.77 17.31
CA ILE A 164 19.40 15.12 15.92
C ILE A 164 19.88 13.98 15.03
N THR A 165 18.98 13.45 14.21
CA THR A 165 19.31 12.53 13.13
C THR A 165 19.16 13.23 11.80
N TYR A 166 20.21 13.20 10.98
CA TYR A 166 20.16 13.62 9.58
C TYR A 166 20.13 12.37 8.70
N GLN A 167 19.06 12.21 7.94
CA GLN A 167 18.92 11.14 6.98
C GLN A 167 19.12 11.67 5.56
N SER A 168 19.80 10.91 4.72
CA SER A 168 19.89 11.14 3.28
C SER A 168 19.66 9.83 2.56
N ASP A 169 18.57 9.74 1.80
CA ASP A 169 18.35 8.64 0.87
C ASP A 169 18.73 9.09 -0.53
N SER A 170 19.36 8.19 -1.27
CA SER A 170 19.64 8.42 -2.68
C SER A 170 19.36 7.16 -3.45
N SER A 171 18.78 7.32 -4.65
CA SER A 171 18.53 6.21 -5.54
C SER A 171 19.11 6.49 -6.92
N TYR A 172 19.72 5.47 -7.52
CA TYR A 172 19.98 5.42 -8.96
C TYR A 172 19.03 4.42 -9.61
N SER A 173 18.05 4.94 -10.33
CA SER A 173 16.97 4.17 -10.94
C SER A 173 17.22 3.98 -12.44
N VAL A 174 16.88 2.80 -12.96
CA VAL A 174 16.95 2.47 -14.40
C VAL A 174 15.72 1.65 -14.77
N VAL A 175 15.05 1.99 -15.88
CA VAL A 175 14.09 1.08 -16.51
C VAL A 175 14.87 -0.03 -17.22
N ASP A 176 15.15 -1.11 -16.49
CA ASP A 176 16.11 -2.15 -16.89
C ASP A 176 15.46 -3.37 -17.57
N ALA A 177 14.14 -3.43 -17.59
CA ALA A 177 13.41 -4.46 -18.34
C ALA A 177 12.00 -4.02 -18.71
N TRP A 178 11.39 -4.76 -19.64
CA TRP A 178 9.97 -4.65 -19.95
C TRP A 178 9.41 -5.99 -20.42
N GLY A 179 8.10 -6.18 -20.27
CA GLY A 179 7.44 -7.42 -20.63
C GLY A 179 6.09 -7.58 -19.95
N THR A 180 5.73 -8.81 -19.63
CA THR A 180 4.46 -9.14 -18.96
C THR A 180 4.70 -9.73 -17.58
N ILE A 181 3.94 -9.25 -16.60
CA ILE A 181 3.90 -9.80 -15.25
C ILE A 181 2.54 -10.44 -15.00
N THR A 182 2.52 -11.68 -14.50
CA THR A 182 1.31 -12.40 -14.12
C THR A 182 1.22 -12.48 -12.60
N LEU A 183 0.12 -11.95 -12.06
CA LEU A 183 -0.23 -11.92 -10.65
C LEU A 183 -1.59 -12.63 -10.47
N PRO A 184 -2.01 -12.96 -9.24
CA PRO A 184 -3.37 -13.48 -9.01
C PRO A 184 -4.47 -12.52 -9.47
N SER A 185 -4.18 -11.21 -9.43
CA SER A 185 -5.09 -10.13 -9.85
C SER A 185 -5.20 -9.96 -11.37
N GLY A 186 -4.28 -10.55 -12.15
CA GLY A 186 -4.30 -10.48 -13.61
C GLY A 186 -2.90 -10.48 -14.24
N THR A 187 -2.87 -10.32 -15.57
CA THR A 187 -1.63 -10.17 -16.34
C THR A 187 -1.52 -8.74 -16.84
N PHE A 188 -0.35 -8.13 -16.64
CA PHE A 188 -0.10 -6.72 -16.97
C PHE A 188 1.11 -6.59 -17.89
N GLU A 189 1.01 -5.75 -18.92
CA GLU A 189 2.19 -5.22 -19.59
C GLU A 189 2.85 -4.21 -18.65
N CYS A 190 4.17 -4.29 -18.50
CA CYS A 190 4.89 -3.50 -17.51
C CYS A 190 6.30 -3.10 -17.96
N LEU A 191 6.76 -2.00 -17.39
CA LEU A 191 8.17 -1.67 -17.29
C LEU A 191 8.67 -2.09 -15.91
N ARG A 192 9.89 -2.59 -15.83
CA ARG A 192 10.57 -2.82 -14.55
C ARG A 192 11.59 -1.72 -14.31
N ILE A 193 11.47 -1.06 -13.18
CA ILE A 193 12.44 -0.08 -12.69
C ILE A 193 13.29 -0.80 -11.64
N ARG A 194 14.60 -0.76 -11.81
CA ARG A 194 15.56 -1.18 -10.79
C ARG A 194 16.11 0.05 -10.10
N ASN A 195 16.04 0.08 -8.78
CA ASN A 195 16.55 1.15 -7.92
C ASN A 195 17.75 0.61 -7.15
N ASN A 196 18.90 1.30 -7.21
CA ASN A 196 20.00 1.03 -6.29
C ASN A 196 20.01 2.14 -5.27
N ASN A 197 19.64 1.79 -4.04
CA ASN A 197 19.41 2.75 -2.97
C ASN A 197 20.61 2.79 -2.03
N THR A 198 20.85 3.98 -1.49
CA THR A 198 21.79 4.23 -0.40
C THR A 198 21.10 5.14 0.60
N ASN A 199 20.85 4.62 1.81
CA ASN A 199 20.39 5.35 2.97
C ASN A 199 21.59 5.67 3.86
N ILE A 200 21.75 6.92 4.26
CA ILE A 200 22.75 7.36 5.24
C ILE A 200 22.01 8.04 6.39
N SER A 201 22.22 7.55 7.60
CA SER A 201 21.70 8.16 8.83
C SER A 201 22.88 8.64 9.69
N SER A 202 22.93 9.92 10.02
CA SER A 202 23.98 10.54 10.85
C SER A 202 23.41 11.07 12.15
N PHE A 203 24.04 10.72 13.27
CA PHE A 203 23.52 10.96 14.61
C PHE A 203 24.34 12.03 15.35
N TYR A 204 23.64 13.00 15.93
CA TYR A 204 24.21 14.08 16.71
C TYR A 204 23.48 14.21 18.05
N PHE A 205 24.19 14.60 19.10
CA PHE A 205 23.59 14.99 20.37
C PHE A 205 24.31 16.23 20.90
N ASP A 206 23.54 17.26 21.27
CA ASP A 206 24.06 18.59 21.66
C ASP A 206 25.06 19.18 20.63
N GLY A 207 24.83 18.92 19.34
CA GLY A 207 25.68 19.37 18.24
C GLY A 207 27.00 18.60 18.07
N ILE A 208 27.25 17.56 18.86
CA ILE A 208 28.40 16.67 18.72
C ILE A 208 28.01 15.49 17.82
N PHE A 209 28.87 15.11 16.88
CA PHE A 209 28.67 13.94 16.02
C PHE A 209 28.99 12.64 16.77
N TYR A 210 28.08 11.67 16.73
CA TYR A 210 28.23 10.38 17.41
C TYR A 210 28.55 9.24 16.44
N GLY A 211 28.08 9.32 15.20
CA GLY A 211 28.30 8.28 14.21
C GLY A 211 27.36 8.41 13.02
N SER A 212 27.57 7.53 12.05
CA SER A 212 26.70 7.41 10.89
C SER A 212 26.60 5.96 10.48
N ASP A 213 25.40 5.54 10.10
CA ASP A 213 25.14 4.26 9.47
C ASP A 213 24.85 4.48 7.99
N THR A 214 25.26 3.52 7.16
CA THR A 214 24.97 3.52 5.73
C THR A 214 24.43 2.15 5.37
N THR A 215 23.30 2.10 4.69
CA THR A 215 22.69 0.87 4.20
C THR A 215 22.40 1.00 2.72
N THR A 216 22.61 -0.08 1.96
CA THR A 216 22.30 -0.14 0.54
C THR A 216 21.28 -1.25 0.27
N SER A 217 20.44 -1.07 -0.75
CA SER A 217 19.51 -2.10 -1.21
C SER A 217 19.31 -2.00 -2.72
N ILE A 218 18.79 -3.08 -3.31
CA ILE A 218 18.34 -3.14 -4.69
C ILE A 218 16.85 -3.41 -4.68
N ASP A 219 16.06 -2.48 -5.21
CA ASP A 219 14.61 -2.63 -5.30
C ASP A 219 14.19 -2.74 -6.75
N TYR A 220 13.06 -3.43 -6.96
CA TYR A 220 12.42 -3.52 -8.25
C TYR A 220 10.96 -3.11 -8.16
N ASP A 221 10.54 -2.20 -9.03
CA ASP A 221 9.14 -1.83 -9.22
C ASP A 221 8.67 -2.23 -10.62
N TRP A 222 7.56 -2.95 -10.70
CA TRP A 222 6.86 -3.19 -11.95
C TRP A 222 5.73 -2.18 -12.07
N VAL A 223 5.84 -1.30 -13.05
CA VAL A 223 4.88 -0.23 -13.33
C VAL A 223 4.10 -0.54 -14.60
N SER A 224 2.78 -0.35 -14.54
CA SER A 224 1.86 -0.65 -15.65
C SER A 224 0.95 0.54 -15.93
N LYS A 225 0.46 0.63 -17.18
CA LYS A 225 -0.43 1.72 -17.60
C LYS A 225 -1.69 1.75 -16.75
N ASN A 226 -2.06 2.94 -16.29
CA ASN A 226 -3.26 3.19 -15.46
C ASN A 226 -3.29 2.42 -14.13
N ASN A 227 -2.15 1.90 -13.66
CA ASN A 227 -2.06 1.14 -12.42
C ASN A 227 -0.95 1.64 -11.47
N PHE A 228 -0.24 2.73 -11.81
CA PHE A 228 0.94 3.25 -11.08
C PHE A 228 2.03 2.18 -10.83
N ARG A 229 1.89 1.32 -9.83
CA ARG A 229 2.73 0.15 -9.52
C ARG A 229 1.86 -1.10 -9.35
N VAL A 230 2.27 -2.24 -9.91
CA VAL A 230 1.54 -3.52 -9.77
C VAL A 230 2.28 -4.54 -8.91
N PHE A 231 3.59 -4.41 -8.77
CA PHE A 231 4.42 -5.30 -7.95
C PHE A 231 5.70 -4.58 -7.55
N SER A 232 6.21 -4.85 -6.36
CA SER A 232 7.57 -4.49 -5.95
C SER A 232 8.23 -5.59 -5.12
N MET A 233 9.55 -5.56 -5.11
CA MET A 233 10.36 -6.31 -4.15
C MET A 233 11.61 -5.52 -3.78
N GLU A 234 12.08 -5.70 -2.56
CA GLU A 234 13.32 -5.13 -2.04
C GLU A 234 14.28 -6.26 -1.64
N SER A 235 15.56 -6.09 -1.94
CA SER A 235 16.60 -7.04 -1.55
C SER A 235 16.81 -7.07 -0.04
N GLN A 236 17.61 -8.03 0.44
CA GLN A 236 18.21 -7.88 1.76
C GLN A 236 19.13 -6.64 1.81
N PRO A 237 19.33 -6.03 2.99
CA PRO A 237 20.33 -4.97 3.15
C PRO A 237 21.72 -5.42 2.69
N TYR A 238 22.45 -4.50 2.06
CA TYR A 238 23.79 -4.70 1.50
C TYR A 238 23.88 -5.65 0.30
N GLU A 239 22.76 -5.96 -0.35
CA GLU A 239 22.78 -6.75 -1.59
C GLU A 239 23.57 -6.03 -2.69
N THR A 240 24.37 -6.81 -3.43
CA THR A 240 25.17 -6.35 -4.56
C THR A 240 24.80 -7.05 -5.86
N GLU A 241 24.14 -8.20 -5.79
CA GLU A 241 23.73 -9.00 -6.93
C GLU A 241 22.32 -8.60 -7.39
N ALA A 242 22.21 -8.09 -8.62
CA ALA A 242 20.94 -7.66 -9.17
C ALA A 242 19.90 -8.81 -9.24
N ASN A 243 20.34 -10.05 -9.43
CA ASN A 243 19.48 -11.22 -9.52
C ASN A 243 19.49 -12.02 -8.21
N PHE A 244 19.24 -11.35 -7.09
CA PHE A 244 19.08 -12.00 -5.80
C PHE A 244 17.97 -13.07 -5.83
N THR A 245 18.02 -13.98 -4.86
CA THR A 245 17.05 -15.08 -4.71
C THR A 245 16.23 -14.97 -3.43
N GLU A 246 16.51 -13.95 -2.62
CA GLU A 246 15.86 -13.68 -1.35
C GLU A 246 15.56 -12.18 -1.24
N ALA A 247 14.29 -11.84 -1.07
CA ALA A 247 13.82 -10.48 -0.82
C ALA A 247 13.58 -10.25 0.67
N SER A 248 13.73 -9.01 1.14
CA SER A 248 13.34 -8.58 2.49
C SER A 248 11.87 -8.15 2.54
N SER A 249 11.36 -7.66 1.42
CA SER A 249 9.95 -7.33 1.28
C SER A 249 9.46 -7.60 -0.14
N VAL A 250 8.18 -7.95 -0.24
CA VAL A 250 7.45 -8.06 -1.51
C VAL A 250 6.10 -7.40 -1.32
N GLU A 251 5.65 -6.65 -2.31
CA GLU A 251 4.29 -6.11 -2.36
C GLU A 251 3.69 -6.39 -3.74
N ARG A 252 2.40 -6.72 -3.80
CA ARG A 252 1.68 -6.84 -5.07
C ARG A 252 0.29 -6.28 -5.03
N LEU A 253 -0.16 -5.83 -6.20
CA LEU A 253 -1.53 -5.42 -6.43
C LEU A 253 -2.46 -6.64 -6.32
N LYS A 254 -3.36 -6.61 -5.35
CA LYS A 254 -4.37 -7.62 -5.08
C LYS A 254 -5.68 -7.36 -5.81
N SER A 255 -6.15 -6.10 -5.81
CA SER A 255 -7.35 -5.71 -6.55
C SER A 255 -7.40 -4.21 -6.82
N ILE A 256 -8.18 -3.83 -7.83
CA ILE A 256 -8.49 -2.43 -8.17
C ILE A 256 -9.99 -2.23 -8.02
N SER A 257 -10.38 -1.13 -7.39
CA SER A 257 -11.76 -0.66 -7.36
C SER A 257 -11.84 0.77 -7.90
N THR A 258 -12.97 1.12 -8.51
CA THR A 258 -13.27 2.49 -8.96
C THR A 258 -14.20 3.12 -7.93
N THR A 259 -13.60 3.50 -6.80
CA THR A 259 -14.29 4.14 -5.70
C THR A 259 -13.66 5.50 -5.51
N ALA A 260 -14.34 6.56 -5.93
CA ALA A 260 -13.87 7.92 -5.69
C ALA A 260 -13.73 8.14 -4.18
N ILE A 261 -12.50 8.38 -3.72
CA ILE A 261 -12.24 8.90 -2.40
C ILE A 261 -11.50 10.20 -2.61
N ALA A 262 -12.06 11.30 -2.12
CA ALA A 262 -11.34 12.41 -1.50
C ALA A 262 -12.36 13.41 -0.97
N GLY A 263 -12.17 13.80 0.28
CA GLY A 263 -12.69 15.07 0.80
C GLY A 263 -13.96 14.99 1.61
N GLU A 264 -13.86 15.55 2.82
CA GLU A 264 -14.89 15.80 3.80
C GLU A 264 -16.29 15.98 3.19
N GLY A 265 -17.09 14.91 3.20
CA GLY A 265 -18.45 14.88 2.65
C GLY A 265 -18.71 13.88 1.51
N ALA A 266 -17.75 13.03 1.13
CA ALA A 266 -17.94 12.04 0.06
C ALA A 266 -18.87 10.87 0.47
N ALA A 267 -20.11 10.90 -0.02
CA ALA A 267 -21.06 9.79 0.04
C ALA A 267 -20.84 8.76 -1.09
N ARG A 268 -20.28 7.59 -0.72
CA ARG A 268 -20.55 6.19 -1.15
C ARG A 268 -20.59 5.74 -2.62
N PRO A 269 -20.06 4.51 -2.81
CA PRO A 269 -20.89 3.32 -3.06
C PRO A 269 -20.59 2.22 -2.01
N GLY A 270 -21.50 1.41 -1.49
CA GLY A 270 -22.95 1.35 -1.58
C GLY A 270 -23.48 0.20 -0.70
N ALA A 271 -22.93 -0.02 0.50
CA ALA A 271 -23.50 -0.93 1.51
C ALA A 271 -22.90 -0.68 2.90
N PHE A 272 -23.70 -0.82 3.97
CA PHE A 272 -23.11 -0.99 5.30
C PHE A 272 -22.20 -2.21 5.25
N GLU A 273 -21.00 -2.11 5.81
CA GLU A 273 -20.00 -3.17 5.78
C GLU A 273 -19.54 -3.48 7.18
N LEU A 274 -19.24 -4.74 7.43
CA LEU A 274 -18.63 -5.24 8.65
C LEU A 274 -17.47 -6.11 8.19
N ASP A 275 -16.25 -5.78 8.59
CA ASP A 275 -15.04 -6.46 8.15
C ASP A 275 -14.74 -7.65 9.05
N GLN A 276 -13.85 -8.53 8.58
CA GLN A 276 -13.34 -9.60 9.42
C GLN A 276 -12.50 -9.01 10.56
N ASN A 277 -12.73 -9.46 11.78
CA ASN A 277 -11.95 -9.02 12.93
C ASN A 277 -10.47 -9.43 12.73
N TYR A 278 -9.53 -8.57 13.11
CA TYR A 278 -8.10 -8.84 13.03
C TYR A 278 -7.40 -8.52 14.36
N PRO A 279 -6.53 -9.40 14.87
CA PRO A 279 -6.25 -10.76 14.35
C PRO A 279 -7.46 -11.71 14.48
N ASN A 280 -7.50 -12.79 13.71
CA ASN A 280 -8.43 -13.92 13.88
C ASN A 280 -7.78 -15.24 13.39
N PRO A 281 -7.45 -16.21 14.26
CA PRO A 281 -7.70 -16.21 15.70
C PRO A 281 -6.94 -15.13 16.47
N PHE A 282 -7.44 -14.70 17.63
CA PHE A 282 -6.84 -13.64 18.45
C PHE A 282 -6.56 -14.07 19.90
N ASN A 283 -5.63 -13.39 20.57
CA ASN A 283 -5.30 -13.58 21.98
C ASN A 283 -4.67 -12.30 22.61
N PRO A 284 -5.26 -11.67 23.64
CA PRO A 284 -6.67 -11.71 24.05
C PRO A 284 -7.52 -10.65 23.31
N SER A 285 -6.91 -9.78 22.49
CA SER A 285 -7.59 -8.66 21.85
C SER A 285 -7.67 -8.77 20.33
N THR A 286 -8.75 -8.24 19.76
CA THR A 286 -8.98 -8.12 18.32
C THR A 286 -9.66 -6.80 18.01
N THR A 287 -9.46 -6.30 16.80
CA THR A 287 -10.10 -5.09 16.28
C THR A 287 -11.18 -5.48 15.28
N ILE A 288 -12.37 -4.90 15.42
CA ILE A 288 -13.50 -5.07 14.51
C ILE A 288 -13.71 -3.76 13.76
N ALA A 289 -13.61 -3.80 12.43
CA ALA A 289 -13.87 -2.66 11.56
C ALA A 289 -15.26 -2.74 10.92
N TYR A 290 -15.93 -1.59 10.77
CA TYR A 290 -17.17 -1.47 10.00
C TYR A 290 -17.33 -0.09 9.34
N ARG A 291 -18.12 -0.03 8.27
CA ARG A 291 -18.38 1.21 7.51
C ARG A 291 -19.87 1.56 7.46
N LEU A 292 -20.18 2.81 7.78
CA LEU A 292 -21.54 3.37 7.74
C LEU A 292 -21.75 4.24 6.50
N GLU A 293 -22.94 4.18 5.90
CA GLU A 293 -23.27 4.90 4.66
C GLU A 293 -23.47 6.36 4.86
N ARG A 294 -24.15 6.56 5.95
CA ARG A 294 -25.01 7.64 6.30
C ARG A 294 -25.12 7.48 7.79
N ASN A 295 -25.47 8.59 8.43
CA ASN A 295 -25.64 8.58 9.85
C ASN A 295 -26.72 7.55 10.20
N ALA A 296 -26.39 6.64 11.10
CA ALA A 296 -27.26 5.50 11.42
C ALA A 296 -27.17 5.19 12.91
N ASN A 297 -28.27 4.66 13.45
CA ASN A 297 -28.25 4.11 14.79
C ASN A 297 -27.56 2.74 14.74
N VAL A 298 -26.41 2.62 15.39
CA VAL A 298 -25.52 1.47 15.36
C VAL A 298 -25.67 0.64 16.65
N SER A 299 -25.58 -0.68 16.51
CA SER A 299 -25.36 -1.62 17.60
C SER A 299 -24.35 -2.67 17.15
N LEU A 300 -23.14 -2.66 17.73
CA LEU A 300 -22.14 -3.70 17.53
C LEU A 300 -22.09 -4.58 18.77
N LYS A 301 -22.46 -5.84 18.63
CA LYS A 301 -22.61 -6.80 19.74
C LYS A 301 -21.87 -8.09 19.47
N ILE A 302 -21.38 -8.72 20.53
CA ILE A 302 -20.72 -10.03 20.51
C ILE A 302 -21.60 -11.04 21.21
N TYR A 303 -21.73 -12.21 20.62
CA TYR A 303 -22.49 -13.35 21.11
C TYR A 303 -21.61 -14.60 21.14
N ASP A 304 -21.91 -15.52 22.06
CA ASP A 304 -21.41 -16.89 21.96
C ASP A 304 -22.27 -17.72 20.99
N LEU A 305 -21.86 -18.96 20.72
CA LEU A 305 -22.57 -19.86 19.80
C LEU A 305 -23.99 -20.24 20.23
N SER A 306 -24.35 -20.02 21.50
CA SER A 306 -25.73 -20.21 21.99
C SER A 306 -26.63 -19.01 21.72
N GLY A 307 -26.08 -17.92 21.16
CA GLY A 307 -26.77 -16.65 20.96
C GLY A 307 -26.83 -15.77 22.21
N ARG A 308 -26.12 -16.14 23.28
CA ARG A 308 -26.05 -15.31 24.49
C ARG A 308 -25.16 -14.10 24.23
N LEU A 309 -25.69 -12.90 24.53
CA LEU A 309 -24.95 -11.65 24.44
C LEU A 309 -23.79 -11.64 25.45
N ILE A 310 -22.59 -11.47 24.94
CA ILE A 310 -21.34 -11.41 25.70
C ILE A 310 -20.96 -9.97 26.00
N ARG A 311 -21.00 -9.09 24.99
CA ARG A 311 -20.61 -7.69 25.13
C ARG A 311 -21.28 -6.82 24.06
N THR A 312 -21.60 -5.59 24.42
CA THR A 312 -21.91 -4.53 23.44
C THR A 312 -20.67 -3.66 23.31
N LEU A 313 -20.17 -3.54 22.08
CA LEU A 313 -18.93 -2.81 21.76
C LEU A 313 -19.21 -1.37 21.32
N ALA A 314 -20.31 -1.15 20.59
CA ALA A 314 -20.75 0.17 20.18
C ALA A 314 -22.28 0.24 20.18
N GLN A 315 -22.82 1.40 20.55
CA GLN A 315 -24.27 1.63 20.59
C GLN A 315 -24.59 3.12 20.36
N GLY A 316 -25.60 3.40 19.55
CA GLY A 316 -26.16 4.75 19.39
C GLY A 316 -25.99 5.34 17.98
N MET A 317 -26.42 6.59 17.82
CA MET A 317 -26.32 7.30 16.55
C MET A 317 -24.85 7.58 16.23
N GLN A 318 -24.38 7.13 15.07
CA GLN A 318 -23.04 7.38 14.58
C GLN A 318 -23.09 8.02 13.19
N GLN A 319 -22.09 8.86 12.91
CA GLN A 319 -21.93 9.49 11.60
C GLN A 319 -21.40 8.49 10.57
N ALA A 320 -21.70 8.75 9.29
CA ALA A 320 -21.16 8.01 8.16
C ALA A 320 -19.62 7.86 8.23
N GLY A 321 -19.09 6.84 7.56
CA GLY A 321 -17.65 6.56 7.50
C GLY A 321 -17.23 5.30 8.24
N TYR A 322 -15.92 5.05 8.27
CA TYR A 322 -15.31 3.90 8.93
C TYR A 322 -15.29 4.06 10.45
N LYS A 323 -15.33 2.91 11.14
CA LYS A 323 -15.33 2.77 12.60
C LYS A 323 -14.50 1.55 12.97
N LEU A 324 -13.60 1.71 13.94
CA LEU A 324 -12.86 0.62 14.57
C LEU A 324 -13.29 0.48 16.02
N VAL A 325 -13.48 -0.76 16.47
CA VAL A 325 -13.78 -1.05 17.87
C VAL A 325 -13.04 -2.29 18.32
N GLN A 326 -12.29 -2.16 19.41
CA GLN A 326 -11.51 -3.25 20.00
C GLN A 326 -12.38 -4.10 20.95
N TRP A 327 -12.17 -5.41 20.92
CA TRP A 327 -12.60 -6.33 21.96
C TRP A 327 -11.41 -7.00 22.62
N ASP A 328 -11.39 -6.98 23.95
CA ASP A 328 -10.31 -7.48 24.82
C ASP A 328 -10.56 -8.91 25.36
N GLY A 329 -11.56 -9.62 24.82
CA GLY A 329 -11.93 -10.95 25.29
C GLY A 329 -12.67 -10.97 26.64
N ARG A 330 -13.27 -9.85 27.08
CA ARG A 330 -14.08 -9.78 28.32
C ARG A 330 -15.57 -9.61 28.03
N ASP A 331 -16.40 -10.12 28.94
CA ASP A 331 -17.86 -9.94 28.94
C ASP A 331 -18.30 -8.60 29.55
N MET A 332 -19.62 -8.37 29.65
CA MET A 332 -20.18 -7.14 30.25
C MET A 332 -19.84 -6.94 31.74
N ASN A 333 -19.45 -7.98 32.47
CA ASN A 333 -19.02 -7.89 33.86
C ASN A 333 -17.50 -7.69 34.00
N GLY A 334 -16.80 -7.51 32.86
CA GLY A 334 -15.34 -7.38 32.82
C GLY A 334 -14.59 -8.69 33.05
N GLN A 335 -15.28 -9.84 33.01
CA GLN A 335 -14.69 -11.16 33.20
C GLN A 335 -14.20 -11.72 31.86
N ASN A 336 -13.05 -12.37 31.86
CA ASN A 336 -12.51 -13.00 30.65
C ASN A 336 -13.42 -14.15 30.20
N VAL A 337 -13.76 -14.19 28.92
CA VAL A 337 -14.52 -15.31 28.34
C VAL A 337 -13.61 -16.49 27.99
N SER A 338 -14.18 -17.68 27.77
CA SER A 338 -13.42 -18.89 27.41
C SER A 338 -12.90 -18.85 25.97
N SER A 339 -11.80 -19.54 25.67
CA SER A 339 -11.40 -19.79 24.28
C SER A 339 -12.54 -20.47 23.51
N GLY A 340 -12.70 -20.12 22.24
CA GLY A 340 -13.80 -20.64 21.43
C GLY A 340 -14.24 -19.68 20.33
N ALA A 341 -15.25 -20.10 19.58
CA ALA A 341 -15.84 -19.27 18.53
C ALA A 341 -16.90 -18.33 19.10
N TYR A 342 -16.90 -17.11 18.59
CA TYR A 342 -17.87 -16.06 18.90
C TYR A 342 -18.41 -15.47 17.60
N ILE A 343 -19.59 -14.84 17.68
CA ILE A 343 -20.20 -14.13 16.56
C ILE A 343 -20.29 -12.67 16.97
N TYR A 344 -19.87 -11.76 16.11
CA TYR A 344 -20.15 -10.34 16.26
C TYR A 344 -21.10 -9.88 15.17
N GLN A 345 -22.01 -8.99 15.54
CA GLN A 345 -23.08 -8.50 14.70
C GLN A 345 -23.13 -6.98 14.75
N LEU A 346 -23.14 -6.37 13.58
CA LEU A 346 -23.42 -4.97 13.37
C LEU A 346 -24.88 -4.82 12.94
N GLN A 347 -25.67 -4.09 13.72
CA GLN A 347 -26.93 -3.50 13.30
C GLN A 347 -26.69 -2.03 12.98
N ALA A 348 -27.06 -1.56 11.79
CA ALA A 348 -26.98 -0.17 11.39
C ALA A 348 -28.24 0.22 10.60
N GLY A 349 -29.16 0.94 11.25
CA GLY A 349 -30.51 1.17 10.69
C GLY A 349 -31.22 -0.16 10.43
N ASP A 350 -31.65 -0.40 9.19
CA ASP A 350 -32.33 -1.63 8.77
C ASP A 350 -31.37 -2.76 8.36
N VAL A 351 -30.06 -2.53 8.36
CA VAL A 351 -29.05 -3.50 7.92
C VAL A 351 -28.45 -4.24 9.11
N SER A 352 -28.43 -5.57 9.04
CA SER A 352 -27.79 -6.47 10.00
C SER A 352 -26.74 -7.33 9.30
N ILE A 353 -25.50 -7.28 9.76
CA ILE A 353 -24.38 -8.08 9.22
C ILE A 353 -23.70 -8.77 10.40
N SER A 354 -23.39 -10.05 10.25
CA SER A 354 -22.72 -10.85 11.28
C SER A 354 -21.51 -11.58 10.72
N LYS A 355 -20.47 -11.70 11.53
CA LYS A 355 -19.25 -12.46 11.23
C LYS A 355 -18.79 -13.26 12.44
N ARG A 356 -17.94 -14.25 12.20
CA ARG A 356 -17.44 -15.20 13.21
C ARG A 356 -15.98 -14.90 13.53
N MET A 357 -15.61 -15.01 14.79
CA MET A 357 -14.24 -14.87 15.29
C MET A 357 -13.86 -16.02 16.22
N ILE A 358 -12.57 -16.26 16.41
CA ILE A 358 -12.01 -17.34 17.24
C ILE A 358 -11.06 -16.71 18.26
N LEU A 359 -11.41 -16.84 19.55
CA LEU A 359 -10.53 -16.51 20.67
C LEU A 359 -9.70 -17.73 21.04
N VAL A 360 -8.39 -17.58 21.11
CA VAL A 360 -7.44 -18.58 21.62
C VAL A 360 -6.78 -18.00 22.86
N LYS A 361 -6.62 -18.80 23.91
CA LYS A 361 -5.87 -18.44 25.12
C LYS A 361 -4.66 -19.32 25.25
#